data_AF-A0A6J1VY05-F1
#
_entry.id   AF-A0A6J1VY05-F1
#
_cell.length_a   1.000
_cell.length_b   1.000
_cell.length_c   1.000
_cell.angle_alpha   90.00
_cell.angle_beta   90.00
_cell.angle_gamma   90.00
#
_symmetry.space_group_name_H-M   'P 1'
#
loop_
_entity.id
_entity.type
_entity.pdbx_description
1 polymer ?
#
loop_
_entity_poly.entity_id
_entity_poly.type
_entity_poly.pdbx_seq_one_letter_code
_entity_poly.pdbx_strand_id
1 'polypeptide(L)'
;MLRYVRKYKSMILEDLESALLEHAPAPQEVNSELPPLTIDGIPVSVDKMTQAQLRAFIPEMLKYSTGRGKPGWGKESCKPIWWPEDIPWANVRSDVRTEEQKQRVSS
;
A
#
# COMPACT_ATOMS: atom_id res chain seq x y z
N MET A 1 -20.93 -45.32 -14.22
CA MET A 1 -20.34 -44.13 -14.88
C MET A 1 -20.12 -42.93 -13.95
N LEU A 2 -21.12 -42.43 -13.21
CA LEU A 2 -21.01 -41.19 -12.41
C LEU A 2 -19.93 -41.17 -11.30
N ARG A 3 -19.55 -42.32 -10.74
CA ARG A 3 -18.46 -42.41 -9.73
C ARG A 3 -17.06 -42.18 -10.32
N TYR A 4 -16.85 -42.59 -11.57
CA TYR A 4 -15.56 -42.46 -12.26
C TYR A 4 -15.31 -41.00 -12.64
N VAL A 5 -16.31 -40.31 -13.20
CA VAL A 5 -16.24 -38.89 -13.58
C VAL A 5 -15.88 -37.99 -12.38
N ARG A 6 -16.44 -38.26 -11.20
CA ARG A 6 -16.10 -37.54 -9.96
C ARG A 6 -14.64 -37.74 -9.54
N LYS A 7 -14.11 -38.95 -9.68
CA LYS A 7 -12.72 -39.28 -9.35
C LYS A 7 -11.74 -38.55 -10.25
N TYR A 8 -11.97 -38.55 -11.57
CA TYR A 8 -11.12 -37.81 -12.50
C TYR A 8 -11.21 -36.30 -12.31
N LYS A 9 -12.40 -35.76 -12.02
CA LYS A 9 -12.54 -34.33 -11.71
C LYS A 9 -11.73 -33.93 -10.47
N SER A 10 -11.76 -34.74 -9.41
CA SER A 10 -10.95 -34.50 -8.21
C SER A 10 -9.46 -34.51 -8.52
N MET A 11 -9.00 -35.55 -9.24
CA MET A 11 -7.59 -35.70 -9.58
C MET A 11 -7.07 -34.55 -10.46
N ILE A 12 -7.88 -34.10 -11.43
CA ILE A 12 -7.52 -32.96 -12.30
C ILE A 12 -7.47 -31.65 -11.50
N LEU A 13 -8.39 -31.44 -10.55
CA LEU A 13 -8.38 -30.22 -9.73
C LEU A 13 -7.17 -30.19 -8.79
N GLU A 14 -6.81 -31.33 -8.21
CA GLU A 14 -5.66 -31.48 -7.30
C GLU A 14 -4.33 -31.28 -8.05
N ASP A 15 -4.24 -31.81 -9.29
CA ASP A 15 -3.11 -31.60 -10.19
C ASP A 15 -2.99 -30.13 -10.62
N LEU A 16 -4.13 -29.48 -10.89
CA LEU A 16 -4.18 -28.05 -11.24
C LEU A 16 -3.79 -27.16 -10.06
N GLU A 17 -4.27 -27.45 -8.84
CA GLU A 17 -3.86 -26.75 -7.62
C GLU A 17 -2.36 -26.92 -7.36
N SER A 18 -1.84 -28.13 -7.55
CA SER A 18 -0.40 -28.41 -7.41
C SER A 18 0.43 -27.62 -8.43
N ALA A 19 0.02 -27.60 -9.70
CA ALA A 19 0.70 -26.84 -10.74
C ALA A 19 0.63 -25.32 -10.51
N LEU A 20 -0.50 -24.81 -9.99
CA LEU A 20 -0.63 -23.40 -9.59
C LEU A 20 0.29 -23.06 -8.41
N LEU A 21 0.47 -23.98 -7.46
CA LEU A 21 1.37 -23.78 -6.33
C LEU A 21 2.85 -23.83 -6.75
N GLU A 22 3.22 -24.76 -7.64
CA GLU A 22 4.58 -24.86 -8.20
C GLU A 22 4.95 -23.67 -9.10
N HIS A 23 3.98 -23.13 -9.84
CA HIS A 23 4.21 -21.99 -10.74
C HIS A 23 3.84 -20.64 -10.12
N ALA A 24 3.39 -20.63 -8.86
CA ALA A 24 3.19 -19.39 -8.13
C ALA A 24 4.56 -18.70 -8.00
N PRO A 25 4.71 -17.45 -8.47
CA PRO A 25 5.93 -16.71 -8.20
C PRO A 25 6.12 -16.71 -6.67
N ALA A 26 7.32 -17.07 -6.21
CA ALA A 26 7.66 -17.00 -4.80
C ALA A 26 7.16 -15.64 -4.27
N PRO A 27 6.44 -15.60 -3.14
CA PRO A 27 6.00 -14.32 -2.57
C PRO A 27 7.25 -13.48 -2.50
N GLN A 28 7.29 -12.44 -3.34
CA GLN A 28 8.43 -11.57 -3.39
C GLN A 28 8.42 -10.94 -2.02
N GLU A 29 9.35 -11.37 -1.17
CA GLU A 29 9.78 -10.67 0.02
C GLU A 29 10.20 -9.31 -0.54
N VAL A 30 9.23 -8.41 -0.65
CA VAL A 30 9.46 -7.00 -0.91
C VAL A 30 10.33 -6.64 0.27
N ASN A 31 11.64 -6.57 0.02
CA ASN A 31 12.61 -6.20 1.02
C ASN A 31 12.26 -4.76 1.39
N SER A 32 11.39 -4.63 2.39
CA SER A 32 10.76 -3.38 2.84
C SER A 32 11.74 -2.55 3.66
N GLU A 33 13.04 -2.65 3.37
CA GLU A 33 14.02 -1.72 3.89
C GLU A 33 13.69 -0.34 3.32
N LEU A 34 13.02 0.45 4.15
CA LEU A 34 12.76 1.84 3.88
C LEU A 34 14.12 2.52 3.69
N PRO A 35 14.31 3.29 2.61
CA PRO A 35 15.54 4.02 2.42
C PRO A 35 15.76 4.93 3.63
N PRO A 36 17.00 5.03 4.13
CA PRO A 36 17.30 5.88 5.27
C PRO A 36 16.85 7.30 4.95
N LEU A 37 16.11 7.90 5.88
CA LEU A 37 15.59 9.25 5.74
C LEU A 37 16.74 10.26 5.79
N THR A 38 17.33 10.57 4.64
CA THR A 38 18.43 11.53 4.55
C THR A 38 18.02 12.78 3.79
N ILE A 39 18.29 13.95 4.36
CA ILE A 39 18.25 15.23 3.65
C ILE A 39 19.69 15.74 3.59
N ASP A 40 20.22 15.95 2.38
CA ASP A 40 21.62 16.33 2.14
C ASP A 40 22.65 15.38 2.79
N GLY A 41 22.29 14.10 2.96
CA GLY A 41 23.12 13.08 3.61
C GLY A 41 23.02 13.03 5.14
N ILE A 42 22.20 13.87 5.77
CA ILE A 42 21.97 13.88 7.22
C ILE A 42 20.71 13.07 7.53
N PRO A 43 20.75 12.10 8.46
CA PRO A 43 19.56 11.39 8.92
C PRO A 43 18.58 12.36 9.57
N VAL A 44 17.38 12.52 9.00
CA VAL A 44 16.33 13.40 9.52
C VAL A 44 15.13 12.58 9.93
N SER A 45 14.69 12.78 11.17
CA SER A 45 13.45 12.19 11.66
C SER A 45 12.24 12.83 10.98
N VAL A 46 11.16 12.07 10.77
CA VAL A 46 9.90 12.56 10.17
C VAL A 46 9.35 13.81 10.88
N ASP A 47 9.55 13.92 12.19
CA ASP A 47 9.14 15.06 13.02
C ASP A 47 9.83 16.38 12.64
N LYS A 48 11.00 16.31 12.01
CA LYS A 48 11.79 17.48 11.59
C LYS A 48 11.67 17.81 10.11
N MET A 49 10.87 17.04 9.37
CA MET A 49 10.68 17.29 7.94
C MET A 49 9.76 18.49 7.70
N THR A 50 10.12 19.30 6.73
CA THR A 50 9.26 20.37 6.21
C THR A 50 8.03 19.78 5.50
N GLN A 51 6.99 20.60 5.31
CA GLN A 51 5.80 20.18 4.58
C GLN A 51 6.12 19.69 3.15
N ALA A 52 7.10 20.30 2.47
CA ALA A 52 7.52 19.88 1.13
C ALA A 52 8.17 18.49 1.15
N GLN A 53 9.00 18.22 2.16
CA GLN A 53 9.66 16.92 2.34
C GLN A 53 8.64 15.84 2.70
N LEU A 54 7.70 16.11 3.62
CA LEU A 54 6.61 15.18 3.94
C LEU A 54 5.74 14.84 2.72
N ARG A 55 5.47 15.82 1.85
CA ARG A 55 4.75 15.60 0.58
C ARG A 55 5.50 14.71 -0.41
N ALA A 56 6.83 14.64 -0.32
CA ALA A 56 7.63 13.71 -1.12
C ALA A 56 7.73 12.33 -0.45
N PHE A 57 7.83 12.30 0.89
CA PHE A 57 8.03 11.10 1.68
C PHE A 57 6.79 10.21 1.80
N ILE A 58 5.59 10.78 2.01
CA ILE A 58 4.36 9.99 2.19
C ILE A 58 4.08 9.06 0.99
N PRO A 59 4.12 9.51 -0.28
CA PRO A 59 3.96 8.62 -1.42
C PRO A 59 5.00 7.49 -1.49
N GLU A 60 6.22 7.76 -1.05
CA GLU A 60 7.30 6.78 -1.02
C GLU A 60 7.05 5.72 0.05
N MET A 61 6.69 6.13 1.27
CA MET A 61 6.24 5.21 2.33
C MET A 61 5.06 4.34 1.90
N LEU A 62 4.08 4.93 1.22
CA LEU A 62 2.93 4.20 0.69
C LEU A 62 3.36 3.15 -0.35
N LYS A 63 4.33 3.47 -1.20
CA LYS A 63 4.88 2.51 -2.17
C LYS A 63 5.53 1.33 -1.46
N TYR A 64 6.33 1.57 -0.42
CA TYR A 64 6.97 0.48 0.35
C TYR A 64 5.97 -0.33 1.17
N SER A 65 5.00 0.32 1.82
CA SER A 65 4.01 -0.35 2.65
C SER A 65 2.96 -1.13 1.85
N THR A 66 2.58 -0.67 0.66
CA THR A 66 1.50 -1.29 -0.13
C THR A 66 1.99 -2.04 -1.37
N GLY A 67 3.25 -1.90 -1.75
CA GLY A 67 3.82 -2.41 -2.99
C GLY A 67 3.31 -1.72 -4.26
N ARG A 68 2.46 -0.68 -4.14
CA ARG A 68 1.83 -0.03 -5.30
C ARG A 68 2.60 1.22 -5.71
N GLY A 69 2.92 1.34 -7.00
CA GLY A 69 3.55 2.55 -7.54
C GLY A 69 2.65 3.79 -7.50
N LYS A 70 1.32 3.62 -7.47
CA LYS A 70 0.34 4.70 -7.33
C LYS A 70 -0.60 4.39 -6.16
N PRO A 71 -0.76 5.31 -5.19
CA PRO A 71 -1.63 5.07 -4.02
C PRO A 71 -3.09 4.81 -4.40
N GLY A 72 -3.61 5.45 -5.45
CA GLY A 72 -5.04 5.36 -5.77
C GLY A 72 -5.90 6.20 -4.83
N TRP A 73 -5.50 7.46 -4.63
CA TRP A 73 -6.21 8.47 -3.84
C TRP A 73 -7.71 8.48 -4.14
N GLY A 74 -8.54 8.66 -3.11
CA GLY A 74 -10.00 8.67 -3.18
C GLY A 74 -10.67 7.30 -3.28
N LYS A 75 -9.91 6.21 -3.48
CA LYS A 75 -10.43 4.84 -3.46
C LYS A 75 -10.18 4.21 -2.09
N GLU A 76 -11.24 4.05 -1.30
CA GLU A 76 -11.17 3.45 0.03
C GLU A 76 -10.57 2.02 0.00
N SER A 77 -10.82 1.25 -1.07
CA SER A 77 -10.22 -0.07 -1.27
C SER A 77 -8.68 -0.06 -1.42
N CYS A 78 -8.10 1.11 -1.69
CA CYS A 78 -6.66 1.31 -1.80
C CYS A 78 -6.06 2.00 -0.57
N LYS A 79 -6.91 2.41 0.40
CA LYS A 79 -6.47 3.04 1.66
C LYS A 79 -5.88 1.96 2.57
N PRO A 80 -4.64 2.10 3.05
CA PRO A 80 -4.06 1.13 3.97
C PRO A 80 -4.72 1.20 5.35
N ILE A 81 -4.71 0.07 6.08
CA ILE A 81 -5.37 -0.05 7.39
C ILE A 81 -4.78 0.86 8.48
N TRP A 82 -3.51 1.24 8.34
CA TRP A 82 -2.81 2.10 9.29
C TRP A 82 -3.02 3.59 9.00
N TRP A 83 -3.67 3.93 7.88
CA TRP A 83 -3.92 5.32 7.52
C TRP A 83 -4.82 5.97 8.59
N PRO A 84 -4.53 7.21 9.03
CA PRO A 84 -5.32 7.86 10.07
C PRO A 84 -6.80 7.97 9.66
N GLU A 85 -7.71 7.65 10.58
CA GLU A 85 -9.15 7.69 10.33
C GLU A 85 -9.67 9.12 10.15
N ASP A 86 -9.02 10.07 10.81
CA ASP A 86 -9.31 11.51 10.77
C ASP A 86 -8.75 12.23 9.53
N ILE A 87 -7.86 11.58 8.76
CA ILE A 87 -7.24 12.16 7.56
C ILE A 87 -7.88 11.57 6.30
N PRO A 88 -8.47 12.40 5.42
CA PRO A 88 -9.08 11.89 4.20
C PRO A 88 -8.04 11.23 3.30
N TRP A 89 -8.42 10.12 2.65
CA TRP A 89 -7.59 9.44 1.66
C TRP A 89 -7.56 10.24 0.35
N ALA A 90 -6.74 11.28 0.32
CA ALA A 90 -6.66 12.24 -0.76
C ALA A 90 -5.22 12.58 -1.11
N ASN A 91 -5.02 13.20 -2.27
CA ASN A 91 -3.70 13.59 -2.73
C ASN A 91 -3.07 14.60 -1.77
N VAL A 92 -1.98 14.21 -1.10
CA VAL A 92 -1.23 15.03 -0.13
C VAL A 92 -0.70 16.38 -0.67
N ARG A 93 -0.70 16.56 -1.99
CA ARG A 93 -0.33 17.81 -2.65
C ARG A 93 -1.48 18.81 -2.78
N SER A 94 -2.72 18.35 -2.63
CA SER A 94 -3.93 19.18 -2.73
C SER A 94 -4.62 19.23 -1.39
N ASP A 95 -4.84 20.44 -0.86
CA ASP A 95 -5.62 20.62 0.36
C ASP A 95 -7.11 20.55 0.02
N VAL A 96 -7.71 19.40 0.27
CA VAL A 96 -9.13 19.14 0.02
C VAL A 96 -10.03 19.46 1.22
N ARG A 97 -9.44 19.99 2.31
CA ARG A 97 -10.21 20.38 3.50
C ARG A 97 -11.05 21.61 3.18
N THR A 98 -12.24 21.67 3.78
CA THR A 98 -13.09 22.86 3.73
C THR A 98 -12.44 24.02 4.50
N GLU A 99 -12.81 25.26 4.17
CA GLU A 99 -12.29 26.46 4.88
C GLU A 99 -12.55 26.39 6.38
N GLU A 100 -13.69 25.83 6.80
CA GLU A 100 -14.03 25.66 8.21
C GLU A 100 -13.09 24.68 8.92
N GLN A 101 -12.69 23.58 8.25
CA GLN A 101 -11.68 22.66 8.78
C GLN A 101 -10.29 23.27 8.84
N LYS A 102 -9.94 24.17 7.92
CA LYS A 102 -8.64 24.89 7.92
C LYS A 102 -8.55 25.90 9.06
N GLN A 103 -9.66 26.53 9.44
CA GLN A 103 -9.69 27.50 10.56
C GLN A 103 -9.45 26.81 11.91
N ARG A 104 -9.95 25.58 12.10
CA ARG A 104 -9.77 24.81 13.34
C ARG A 104 -8.32 24.42 13.64
N VAL A 105 -7.46 24.30 12.63
CA VAL A 105 -6.05 23.95 12.78
C VAL A 105 -5.12 25.18 12.85
N SER A 106 -5.65 26.37 12.57
CA SER A 106 -4.88 27.63 12.57
C SER A 106 -5.04 28.46 13.85
N SER A 107 -5.81 27.96 14.83
CA SER A 107 -6.11 28.64 16.10
C SER A 107 -5.32 28.05 17.26
#